data_AF-A0A6P8IZ37-F1
#
_entry.id   AF-A0A6P8IZ37-F1
#
_cell.length_a   1.000
_cell.length_b   1.000
_cell.length_c   1.000
_cell.angle_alpha   90.00
_cell.angle_beta   90.00
_cell.angle_gamma   90.00
#
_symmetry.space_group_name_H-M   'P 1'
#
loop_
_entity.id
_entity.type
_entity.pdbx_description
1 polymer ?
#
loop_
_entity_poly.entity_id
_entity_poly.type
_entity_poly.pdbx_seq_one_letter_code
_entity_poly.pdbx_strand_id
1 'polypeptide(L)'
;MIDTAEIFVAEAMLDGQMFNIDSDMSAGMHVQHPETEFRLKKVSEKFIESIHLMVNEPSVGLFRIHEHVRRSVPQIVDKKLEMQNFQKKIHGVCYDLDYSIRTVQSMQKIPHFTIIQECLRSAIASKQNLDAAKNQRRTMKYDSHRIDEEPVVIGPPQAEVEGSICPNCMKIWNSQDELIIHWQNEHATQETPINTEVAVPAEQDNNIS
;
A
#
# COMPACT_ATOMS: atom_id res chain seq x y z
N MET A 1 39.01 1.01 17.16
CA MET A 1 39.60 -0.30 17.41
C MET A 1 40.84 -0.01 18.24
N ILE A 2 40.77 -0.19 19.56
CA ILE A 2 41.92 0.09 20.43
C ILE A 2 42.90 -1.06 20.18
N ASP A 3 44.11 -0.71 19.79
CA ASP A 3 45.13 -1.66 19.35
C ASP A 3 45.52 -2.55 20.55
N THR A 4 45.29 -3.86 20.44
CA THR A 4 45.60 -4.83 21.49
C THR A 4 47.07 -4.82 21.87
N ALA A 5 47.94 -4.32 20.98
CA ALA A 5 49.36 -4.11 21.26
C ALA A 5 49.61 -3.02 22.32
N GLU A 6 48.81 -1.94 22.35
CA GLU A 6 48.99 -0.87 23.34
C GLU A 6 48.61 -1.31 24.76
N ILE A 7 47.61 -2.20 24.89
CA ILE A 7 47.21 -2.77 26.18
C ILE A 7 48.30 -3.68 26.74
N PHE A 8 48.91 -4.53 25.90
CA PHE A 8 49.99 -5.43 26.31
C PHE A 8 51.28 -4.68 26.66
N VAL A 9 51.56 -3.57 25.94
CA VAL A 9 52.68 -2.68 26.25
C VAL A 9 52.44 -1.93 27.56
N ALA A 10 51.20 -1.48 27.83
CA ALA A 10 50.85 -0.86 29.10
C ALA A 10 50.94 -1.84 30.30
N GLU A 11 50.50 -3.09 30.12
CA GLU A 11 50.64 -4.18 31.11
C GLU A 11 52.13 -4.48 31.39
N ALA A 12 52.96 -4.61 30.34
CA ALA A 12 54.40 -4.80 30.48
C ALA A 12 55.13 -3.60 31.10
N MET A 13 54.65 -2.38 30.87
CA MET A 13 55.17 -1.16 31.50
C MET A 13 54.80 -1.06 32.98
N LEU A 14 53.62 -1.52 33.38
CA LEU A 14 53.22 -1.59 34.79
C LEU A 14 54.01 -2.68 35.53
N ASP A 15 54.18 -3.86 34.93
CA ASP A 15 54.98 -4.95 35.50
C ASP A 15 56.48 -4.60 35.58
N GLY A 16 57.00 -3.89 34.58
CA GLY A 16 58.40 -3.43 34.56
C GLY A 16 58.67 -2.27 35.52
N GLN A 17 57.67 -1.43 35.81
CA GLN A 17 57.78 -0.35 36.80
C GLN A 17 57.56 -0.81 38.23
N MET A 18 56.82 -1.90 38.47
CA MET A 18 56.64 -2.45 39.83
C MET A 18 57.92 -3.09 40.40
N PHE A 19 58.83 -3.56 39.54
CA PHE A 19 60.10 -4.21 39.96
C PHE A 19 61.33 -3.29 40.00
N ASN A 20 61.27 -2.07 39.44
CA ASN A 20 62.43 -1.15 39.39
C ASN A 20 62.40 -0.04 40.44
N ILE A 21 61.36 0.06 41.27
CA ILE A 21 61.28 1.10 42.31
C ILE A 21 62.25 0.82 43.49
N ASP A 22 62.71 -0.42 43.65
CA ASP A 22 63.59 -0.79 44.77
C ASP A 22 65.06 -0.39 44.59
N SER A 23 65.53 -0.06 43.37
CA SER A 23 66.97 0.12 43.13
C SER A 23 67.50 1.55 43.35
N ASP A 24 66.67 2.59 43.27
CA ASP A 24 67.15 4.00 43.30
C ASP A 24 66.65 4.85 44.50
N MET A 25 65.94 4.25 45.46
CA MET A 25 65.54 4.91 46.72
C MET A 25 66.49 4.63 47.89
N SER A 26 67.67 4.03 47.65
CA SER A 26 68.65 3.71 48.70
C SER A 26 69.45 4.93 49.22
N ALA A 27 69.22 6.13 48.71
CA ALA A 27 69.87 7.36 49.19
C ALA A 27 68.88 8.32 49.86
N GLY A 28 68.25 7.86 50.95
CA GLY A 28 67.69 8.75 51.97
C GLY A 28 66.19 8.62 52.23
N MET A 29 65.75 7.52 52.84
CA MET A 29 64.62 7.53 53.77
C MET A 29 64.54 6.22 54.54
N HIS A 30 65.37 6.08 55.56
CA HIS A 30 65.22 4.99 56.52
C HIS A 30 64.08 5.37 57.51
N VAL A 31 62.85 4.97 57.19
CA VAL A 31 61.73 5.01 58.14
C VAL A 31 61.47 3.58 58.64
N GLN A 32 62.22 3.13 59.64
CA GLN A 32 61.98 1.88 60.36
C GLN A 32 60.88 2.06 61.41
N HIS A 33 59.67 2.44 61.01
CA HIS A 33 58.53 2.43 61.92
C HIS A 33 57.42 1.54 61.36
N PRO A 34 57.10 0.39 61.99
CA PRO A 34 56.09 -0.57 61.50
C PRO A 34 54.72 0.05 61.18
N GLU A 35 54.35 1.11 61.91
CA GLU A 35 53.16 1.93 61.68
C GLU A 35 53.15 2.53 60.26
N THR A 36 54.29 3.02 59.77
CA THR A 36 54.39 3.72 58.47
C THR A 36 54.29 2.76 57.30
N GLU A 37 54.92 1.59 57.37
CA GLU A 37 54.76 0.52 56.39
C GLU A 37 53.32 0.01 56.35
N PHE A 38 52.67 -0.16 57.51
CA PHE A 38 51.27 -0.54 57.59
C PHE A 38 50.34 0.51 56.96
N ARG A 39 50.60 1.80 57.20
CA ARG A 39 49.85 2.91 56.58
C ARG A 39 50.04 2.94 55.08
N LEU A 40 51.28 2.75 54.62
CA LEU A 40 51.62 2.74 53.19
C LEU A 40 50.91 1.59 52.48
N LYS A 41 50.95 0.38 53.06
CA LYS A 41 50.23 -0.78 52.54
C LYS A 41 48.73 -0.53 52.45
N LYS A 42 48.13 0.04 53.50
CA LYS A 42 46.69 0.36 53.53
C LYS A 42 46.29 1.41 52.49
N VAL A 43 47.14 2.41 52.25
CA VAL A 43 46.91 3.42 51.20
C VAL A 43 47.05 2.79 49.81
N SER A 44 48.06 1.96 49.61
CA SER A 44 48.29 1.24 48.34
C SER A 44 47.14 0.30 48.00
N GLU A 45 46.63 -0.48 48.95
CA GLU A 45 45.47 -1.37 48.75
C GLU A 45 44.23 -0.59 48.30
N LYS A 46 43.92 0.53 48.98
CA LYS A 46 42.80 1.41 48.60
C LYS A 46 43.00 2.08 47.24
N PHE A 47 44.23 2.43 46.91
CA PHE A 47 44.56 3.04 45.62
C PHE A 47 44.37 2.04 44.49
N ILE A 48 44.83 0.79 44.65
CA ILE A 48 44.63 -0.30 43.69
C ILE A 48 43.14 -0.63 43.54
N GLU A 49 42.39 -0.70 44.64
CA GLU A 49 40.93 -0.90 44.62
C GLU A 49 40.22 0.22 43.84
N SER A 50 40.62 1.47 44.09
CA SER A 50 40.05 2.64 43.39
C SER A 50 40.36 2.61 41.89
N ILE A 51 41.57 2.21 41.51
CA ILE A 51 41.95 2.01 40.10
C ILE A 51 41.13 0.87 39.48
N HIS A 52 40.98 -0.26 40.17
CA HIS A 52 40.19 -1.38 39.66
C HIS A 52 38.75 -0.96 39.40
N LEU A 53 38.12 -0.23 40.32
CA LEU A 53 36.77 0.30 40.13
C LEU A 53 36.72 1.29 38.97
N MET A 54 37.70 2.19 38.88
CA MET A 54 37.80 3.18 37.80
C MET A 54 37.97 2.57 36.41
N VAL A 55 38.60 1.39 36.28
CA VAL A 55 38.92 0.82 34.97
C VAL A 55 37.95 -0.30 34.58
N ASN A 56 37.58 -1.16 35.52
CA ASN A 56 36.77 -2.35 35.21
C ASN A 56 35.29 -2.01 35.01
N GLU A 57 34.67 -1.28 35.94
CA GLU A 57 33.24 -0.95 35.86
C GLU A 57 32.86 -0.19 34.58
N PRO A 58 33.60 0.85 34.13
CA PRO A 58 33.27 1.50 32.87
C PRO A 58 33.53 0.60 31.65
N SER A 59 34.53 -0.30 31.70
CA SER A 59 34.79 -1.25 30.61
C SER A 59 33.63 -2.24 30.44
N VAL A 60 33.15 -2.81 31.55
CA VAL A 60 31.99 -3.71 31.56
C VAL A 60 30.71 -2.96 31.14
N GLY A 61 30.53 -1.73 31.61
CA GLY A 61 29.42 -0.87 31.20
C GLY A 61 29.40 -0.61 29.71
N LEU A 62 30.56 -0.24 29.13
CA LEU A 62 30.70 0.01 27.70
C LEU A 62 30.44 -1.25 26.87
N PHE A 63 30.92 -2.42 27.31
CA PHE A 63 30.63 -3.69 26.66
C PHE A 63 29.11 -3.98 26.61
N ARG A 64 28.39 -3.77 27.73
CA ARG A 64 26.94 -3.96 27.78
C ARG A 64 26.20 -3.01 26.83
N ILE A 65 26.62 -1.74 26.77
CA ILE A 65 26.05 -0.76 25.84
C ILE A 65 26.32 -1.18 24.40
N HIS A 66 27.55 -1.55 24.08
CA HIS A 66 27.92 -1.98 22.73
C HIS A 66 27.09 -3.19 22.28
N GLU A 67 26.94 -4.19 23.15
CA GLU A 67 26.15 -5.39 22.84
C GLU A 67 24.65 -5.06 22.72
N HIS A 68 24.11 -4.16 23.53
CA HIS A 68 22.74 -3.68 23.39
C HIS A 68 22.53 -2.97 22.05
N VAL A 69 23.40 -2.03 21.69
CA VAL A 69 23.36 -1.33 20.40
C VAL A 69 23.43 -2.34 19.24
N ARG A 70 24.37 -3.29 19.32
CA ARG A 70 24.56 -4.34 18.30
C ARG A 70 23.31 -5.20 18.10
N ARG A 71 22.55 -5.50 19.17
CA ARG A 71 21.32 -6.30 19.10
C ARG A 71 20.09 -5.48 18.72
N SER A 72 19.94 -4.29 19.27
CA SER A 72 18.72 -3.48 19.14
C SER A 72 18.68 -2.65 17.86
N VAL A 73 19.80 -2.12 17.39
CA VAL A 73 19.82 -1.26 16.19
C VAL A 73 19.36 -2.00 14.92
N PRO A 74 19.82 -3.23 14.62
CA PRO A 74 19.34 -3.96 13.45
C PRO A 74 17.82 -4.17 13.46
N GLN A 75 17.26 -4.56 14.62
CA GLN A 75 15.81 -4.73 14.77
C GLN A 75 15.04 -3.43 14.52
N ILE A 76 15.54 -2.29 15.00
CA ILE A 76 14.94 -0.98 14.77
C ILE A 76 15.00 -0.62 13.28
N VAL A 77 16.12 -0.92 12.60
CA VAL A 77 16.28 -0.68 11.16
C VAL A 77 15.28 -1.51 10.35
N ASP A 78 15.13 -2.80 10.67
CA ASP A 78 14.17 -3.68 10.00
C ASP A 78 12.74 -3.17 10.16
N LYS A 79 12.36 -2.79 11.38
CA LYS A 79 11.03 -2.21 11.67
C LYS A 79 10.81 -0.89 10.94
N LYS A 80 11.83 -0.06 10.83
CA LYS A 80 11.77 1.19 10.05
C LYS A 80 11.55 0.89 8.56
N LEU A 81 12.22 -0.12 8.01
CA LEU A 81 12.05 -0.52 6.61
C LEU A 81 10.64 -1.07 6.35
N GLU A 82 10.12 -1.93 7.23
CA GLU A 82 8.74 -2.41 7.19
C GLU A 82 7.75 -1.23 7.20
N MET A 83 7.93 -0.28 8.12
CA MET A 83 7.08 0.90 8.23
C MET A 83 7.09 1.76 6.95
N GLN A 84 8.27 1.95 6.34
CA GLN A 84 8.39 2.66 5.07
C GLN A 84 7.68 1.93 3.92
N ASN A 85 7.73 0.60 3.90
CA ASN A 85 7.01 -0.20 2.91
C ASN A 85 5.49 -0.08 3.08
N PHE A 86 4.99 -0.12 4.31
CA PHE A 86 3.58 0.13 4.59
C PHE A 86 3.16 1.54 4.19
N GLN A 87 3.98 2.55 4.49
CA GLN A 87 3.71 3.93 4.10
C GLN A 87 3.57 4.07 2.58
N LYS A 88 4.45 3.44 1.80
CA LYS A 88 4.34 3.42 0.32
C LYS A 88 3.04 2.78 -0.15
N LYS A 89 2.65 1.64 0.43
CA LYS A 89 1.40 0.96 0.09
C LYS A 89 0.18 1.83 0.41
N ILE A 90 0.13 2.42 1.60
CA ILE A 90 -0.95 3.33 2.01
C ILE A 90 -1.03 4.52 1.05
N HIS A 91 0.10 5.12 0.70
CA HIS A 91 0.11 6.25 -0.22
C HIS A 91 -0.41 5.88 -1.62
N GLY A 92 -0.05 4.70 -2.13
CA GLY A 92 -0.61 4.17 -3.39
C GLY A 92 -2.13 4.02 -3.32
N VAL A 93 -2.65 3.40 -2.26
CA VAL A 93 -4.10 3.24 -2.07
C VAL A 93 -4.81 4.59 -1.93
N CYS A 94 -4.23 5.54 -1.20
CA CYS A 94 -4.78 6.90 -1.10
C CYS A 94 -4.83 7.59 -2.46
N TYR A 95 -3.80 7.43 -3.29
CA TYR A 95 -3.77 7.98 -4.64
C TYR A 95 -4.87 7.38 -5.52
N ASP A 96 -5.03 6.06 -5.51
CA ASP A 96 -6.08 5.37 -6.26
C ASP A 96 -7.49 5.80 -5.80
N LEU A 97 -7.67 5.99 -4.50
CA LEU A 97 -8.91 6.46 -3.90
C LEU A 97 -9.21 7.90 -4.31
N ASP A 98 -8.24 8.80 -4.21
CA ASP A 98 -8.38 10.19 -4.65
C ASP A 98 -8.69 10.27 -6.16
N TYR A 99 -8.03 9.45 -6.96
CA TYR A 99 -8.29 9.34 -8.40
C TYR A 99 -9.72 8.85 -8.67
N SER A 100 -10.16 7.81 -7.96
CA SER A 100 -11.52 7.26 -8.08
C SER A 100 -12.58 8.30 -7.71
N ILE A 101 -12.37 9.03 -6.61
CA ILE A 101 -13.27 10.11 -6.18
C ILE A 101 -13.35 11.21 -7.25
N ARG A 102 -12.20 11.68 -7.75
CA ARG A 102 -12.15 12.71 -8.80
C ARG A 102 -12.86 12.24 -10.07
N THR A 103 -12.68 10.97 -10.44
CA THR A 103 -13.33 10.36 -11.60
C THR A 103 -14.85 10.40 -11.43
N VAL A 104 -15.38 9.89 -10.32
CA VAL A 104 -16.84 9.90 -10.05
C VAL A 104 -17.39 11.32 -9.98
N GLN A 105 -16.68 12.26 -9.35
CA GLN A 105 -17.08 13.67 -9.33
C GLN A 105 -17.09 14.31 -10.72
N SER A 106 -16.18 13.91 -11.61
CA SER A 106 -16.17 14.40 -12.99
C SER A 106 -17.37 13.86 -13.78
N MET A 107 -17.84 12.65 -13.49
CA MET A 107 -19.00 12.05 -14.16
C MET A 107 -20.29 12.83 -13.90
N GLN A 108 -20.44 13.44 -12.73
CA GLN A 108 -21.57 14.32 -12.43
C GLN A 108 -21.64 15.55 -13.34
N LYS A 109 -20.51 15.97 -13.92
CA LYS A 109 -20.44 17.11 -14.85
C LYS A 109 -20.71 16.72 -16.30
N ILE A 110 -20.91 15.43 -16.60
CA ILE A 110 -21.15 14.97 -17.97
C ILE A 110 -22.58 15.34 -18.38
N PRO A 111 -22.78 16.22 -19.38
CA PRO A 111 -24.10 16.75 -19.74
C PRO A 111 -24.99 15.72 -20.43
N HIS A 112 -24.41 14.66 -21.01
CA HIS A 112 -25.15 13.63 -21.74
C HIS A 112 -26.20 12.95 -20.87
N PHE A 113 -25.92 12.71 -19.58
CA PHE A 113 -26.90 12.09 -18.68
C PHE A 113 -28.14 12.98 -18.49
N THR A 114 -27.95 14.29 -18.34
CA THR A 114 -29.05 15.26 -18.23
C THR A 114 -29.83 15.37 -19.54
N ILE A 115 -29.13 15.42 -20.68
CA ILE A 115 -29.77 15.49 -22.00
C ILE A 115 -30.60 14.23 -22.25
N ILE A 116 -30.04 13.05 -22.02
CA ILE A 116 -30.75 11.77 -22.19
C ILE A 116 -31.98 11.72 -21.27
N GLN A 117 -31.83 12.14 -20.01
CA GLN A 117 -32.94 12.20 -19.06
C GLN A 117 -34.07 13.10 -19.56
N GLU A 118 -33.76 14.28 -20.11
CA GLU A 118 -34.77 15.23 -20.60
C GLU A 118 -35.44 14.75 -21.90
N CYS A 119 -34.67 14.13 -22.80
CA CYS A 119 -35.22 13.49 -23.99
C CYS A 119 -36.20 12.36 -23.64
N LEU A 120 -35.85 11.50 -22.67
CA LEU A 120 -36.73 10.44 -22.19
C LEU A 120 -37.99 11.01 -21.54
N ARG A 121 -37.86 12.05 -20.73
CA ARG A 121 -39.00 12.72 -20.08
C ARG A 121 -39.96 13.30 -21.12
N SER A 122 -39.42 13.96 -22.15
CA SER A 122 -40.18 14.52 -23.27
C SER A 122 -40.88 13.43 -24.08
N ALA A 123 -40.19 12.32 -24.37
CA ALA A 123 -40.77 11.19 -25.10
C ALA A 123 -41.93 10.53 -24.34
N ILE A 124 -41.78 10.35 -23.02
CA ILE A 124 -42.84 9.81 -22.15
C ILE A 124 -44.06 10.73 -22.14
N ALA A 125 -43.85 12.04 -21.94
CA ALA A 125 -44.94 13.02 -21.96
C ALA A 125 -45.66 13.05 -23.32
N SER A 126 -44.91 13.01 -24.41
CA SER A 126 -45.47 12.92 -25.76
C SER A 126 -46.32 11.67 -25.94
N LYS A 127 -45.86 10.51 -25.48
CA LYS A 127 -46.63 9.26 -25.52
C LYS A 127 -47.94 9.39 -24.74
N GLN A 128 -47.90 9.91 -23.52
CA GLN A 128 -49.10 10.10 -22.69
C GLN A 128 -50.13 11.00 -23.36
N ASN A 129 -49.69 12.10 -23.98
CA ASN A 129 -50.56 13.00 -24.73
C ASN A 129 -51.22 12.29 -25.93
N LEU A 130 -50.45 11.49 -26.66
CA LEU A 130 -50.96 10.71 -27.79
C LEU A 130 -51.94 9.63 -27.35
N ASP A 131 -51.67 8.95 -26.23
CA ASP A 131 -52.55 7.93 -25.67
C ASP A 131 -53.86 8.53 -25.15
N ALA A 132 -53.80 9.71 -24.50
CA ALA A 132 -54.99 10.46 -24.09
C ALA A 132 -55.83 10.90 -25.30
N ALA A 133 -55.20 11.44 -26.35
CA ALA A 133 -55.87 11.82 -27.59
C ALA A 133 -56.48 10.60 -28.31
N LYS A 134 -55.79 9.45 -28.33
CA LYS A 134 -56.34 8.18 -28.84
C LYS A 134 -57.55 7.72 -28.03
N ASN A 135 -57.52 7.83 -26.70
CA ASN A 135 -58.64 7.44 -25.86
C ASN A 135 -59.86 8.34 -26.08
N GLN A 136 -59.68 9.65 -26.17
CA GLN A 136 -60.76 10.59 -26.52
C GLN A 136 -61.38 10.28 -27.89
N ARG A 137 -60.57 9.93 -28.89
CA ARG A 137 -61.08 9.50 -30.20
C ARG A 137 -61.88 8.19 -30.13
N ARG A 138 -61.56 7.29 -29.19
CA ARG A 138 -62.32 6.06 -28.96
C ARG A 138 -63.65 6.34 -28.24
N THR A 139 -63.66 7.22 -27.24
CA THR A 139 -64.90 7.59 -26.52
C THR A 139 -65.86 8.40 -27.39
N MET A 140 -65.36 9.28 -28.27
CA MET A 140 -66.21 10.04 -29.20
C MET A 140 -66.83 9.16 -30.31
N LYS A 141 -66.18 8.05 -30.68
CA LYS A 141 -66.77 7.04 -31.58
C LYS A 141 -67.84 6.19 -30.90
N TYR A 142 -67.79 6.07 -29.57
CA TYR A 142 -68.75 5.32 -28.77
C TYR A 142 -70.07 6.10 -28.56
N ASP A 143 -70.04 7.43 -28.59
CA ASP A 143 -71.24 8.28 -28.39
C ASP A 143 -72.06 8.53 -29.69
N SER A 144 -71.58 8.04 -30.85
CA SER A 144 -72.24 8.28 -32.15
C SER A 144 -72.88 7.02 -32.78
N HIS A 145 -72.93 5.88 -32.07
CA HIS A 145 -73.61 4.67 -32.59
C HIS A 145 -74.41 3.96 -31.50
N ARG A 146 -75.68 4.38 -31.35
CA ARG A 146 -76.78 3.53 -30.87
C ARG A 146 -77.69 3.20 -32.04
N ILE A 147 -77.21 2.34 -32.94
CA ILE A 147 -78.02 1.42 -33.76
C ILE A 147 -77.20 0.14 -33.86
N ASP A 148 -77.84 -0.98 -33.58
CA ASP A 148 -77.24 -2.32 -33.52
C ASP A 148 -76.61 -2.72 -34.85
N GLU A 149 -75.28 -2.85 -34.91
CA GLU A 149 -74.59 -3.78 -35.80
C GLU A 149 -73.16 -4.07 -35.29
N GLU A 150 -72.78 -5.34 -35.38
CA GLU A 150 -71.57 -5.95 -34.81
C GLU A 150 -70.29 -5.38 -35.47
N PRO A 151 -69.28 -4.91 -34.72
CA PRO A 151 -68.12 -4.26 -35.33
C PRO A 151 -67.10 -5.29 -35.83
N VAL A 152 -66.96 -5.39 -37.16
CA VAL A 152 -65.78 -5.98 -37.79
C VAL A 152 -64.53 -5.22 -37.34
N VAL A 153 -63.65 -5.93 -36.63
CA VAL A 153 -62.37 -5.41 -36.13
C VAL A 153 -61.41 -5.25 -37.32
N ILE A 154 -61.38 -4.07 -37.94
CA ILE A 154 -60.26 -3.67 -38.79
C ILE A 154 -59.19 -3.10 -37.87
N GLY A 155 -58.21 -3.94 -37.52
CA GLY A 155 -57.01 -3.51 -36.81
C GLY A 155 -56.24 -2.44 -37.60
N PRO A 156 -55.49 -1.54 -36.92
CA PRO A 156 -54.67 -0.56 -37.61
C PRO A 156 -53.61 -1.27 -38.48
N PRO A 157 -53.14 -0.66 -39.59
CA PRO A 157 -52.02 -1.22 -40.35
C PRO A 157 -50.82 -1.27 -39.40
N GLN A 158 -50.41 -2.47 -39.03
CA GLN A 158 -49.15 -2.72 -38.35
C GLN A 158 -48.05 -2.45 -39.38
N ALA A 159 -47.57 -1.22 -39.45
CA ALA A 159 -46.21 -0.99 -39.92
C ALA A 159 -45.31 -1.48 -38.78
N GLU A 160 -45.05 -2.78 -38.78
CA GLU A 160 -43.99 -3.41 -38.01
C GLU A 160 -42.69 -2.67 -38.35
N VAL A 161 -42.24 -1.79 -37.46
CA VAL A 161 -40.89 -1.23 -37.56
C VAL A 161 -39.94 -2.26 -36.98
N GLU A 162 -39.85 -3.41 -37.65
CA GLU A 162 -38.85 -4.44 -37.37
C GLU A 162 -37.58 -4.06 -38.11
N GLY A 163 -36.72 -3.31 -37.42
CA GLY A 163 -35.40 -2.96 -37.92
C GLY A 163 -34.39 -3.02 -36.78
N SER A 164 -33.36 -3.85 -36.92
CA SER A 164 -32.25 -3.90 -35.97
C SER A 164 -31.30 -2.73 -36.23
N ILE A 165 -30.99 -1.94 -35.19
CA ILE A 165 -30.15 -0.73 -35.32
C ILE A 165 -28.74 -1.04 -34.81
N CYS A 166 -27.72 -0.70 -35.60
CA CYS A 166 -26.34 -0.74 -35.13
C CYS A 166 -26.08 0.38 -34.11
N PRO A 167 -25.66 0.07 -32.87
CA PRO A 167 -25.44 1.10 -31.85
C PRO A 167 -24.23 2.00 -32.13
N ASN A 168 -23.30 1.57 -32.99
CA ASN A 168 -22.07 2.32 -33.26
C ASN A 168 -22.24 3.33 -34.43
N CYS A 169 -22.91 2.92 -35.50
CA CYS A 169 -23.08 3.76 -36.71
C CYS A 169 -24.52 4.23 -36.94
N MET A 170 -25.48 3.78 -36.11
CA MET A 170 -26.91 4.16 -36.14
C MET A 170 -27.64 3.81 -37.44
N LYS A 171 -27.10 2.90 -38.25
CA LYS A 171 -27.78 2.38 -39.46
C LYS A 171 -28.81 1.31 -39.08
N ILE A 172 -29.93 1.30 -39.81
CA ILE A 172 -31.05 0.38 -39.61
C ILE A 172 -30.93 -0.76 -40.63
N TRP A 173 -31.10 -1.98 -40.16
CA TRP A 173 -31.08 -3.21 -40.95
C TRP A 173 -32.38 -3.98 -40.79
N ASN A 174 -32.82 -4.66 -41.85
CA ASN A 174 -34.11 -5.37 -41.86
C ASN A 174 -34.01 -6.77 -41.23
N SER A 175 -32.80 -7.27 -40.99
CA SER A 175 -32.55 -8.54 -40.32
C SER A 175 -31.41 -8.42 -39.31
N GLN A 176 -31.49 -9.20 -38.23
CA GLN A 176 -30.47 -9.28 -37.21
C GLN A 176 -29.17 -9.91 -37.72
N ASP A 177 -29.24 -10.83 -38.69
CA ASP A 177 -28.06 -11.46 -39.29
C ASP A 177 -27.22 -10.47 -40.10
N GLU A 178 -27.88 -9.57 -40.85
CA GLU A 178 -27.21 -8.51 -41.61
C GLU A 178 -26.49 -7.52 -40.68
N LEU A 179 -27.11 -7.20 -39.54
CA LEU A 179 -26.49 -6.37 -38.52
C LEU A 179 -25.24 -7.03 -37.93
N ILE A 180 -25.29 -8.33 -37.66
CA ILE A 180 -24.14 -9.09 -37.11
C ILE A 180 -22.98 -9.10 -38.10
N ILE A 181 -23.24 -9.34 -39.38
CA ILE A 181 -22.22 -9.31 -40.45
C ILE A 181 -21.58 -7.93 -40.53
N HIS A 182 -22.39 -6.86 -40.52
CA HIS A 182 -21.87 -5.49 -40.53
C HIS A 182 -21.02 -5.20 -39.28
N TRP A 183 -21.48 -5.60 -38.09
CA TRP A 183 -20.73 -5.40 -36.85
C TRP A 183 -19.37 -6.13 -36.86
N GLN A 184 -19.35 -7.38 -37.34
CA GLN A 184 -18.11 -8.15 -37.47
C GLN A 184 -17.13 -7.54 -38.48
N ASN A 185 -17.62 -6.95 -39.57
CA ASN A 185 -16.77 -6.39 -40.61
C ASN A 185 -16.25 -4.98 -40.28
N GLU A 186 -17.07 -4.14 -39.68
CA GLU A 186 -16.74 -2.71 -39.48
C GLU A 186 -16.34 -2.37 -38.05
N HIS A 187 -16.72 -3.18 -37.06
CA HIS A 187 -16.65 -2.81 -35.65
C HIS A 187 -16.06 -3.89 -34.73
N ALA A 188 -15.81 -5.12 -35.21
CA ALA A 188 -15.07 -6.12 -34.44
C ALA A 188 -13.57 -5.79 -34.46
N THR A 189 -13.16 -4.91 -33.55
CA THR A 189 -11.75 -4.80 -33.18
C THR A 189 -11.32 -6.10 -32.52
N GLN A 190 -10.29 -6.74 -33.08
CA GLN A 190 -9.72 -8.00 -32.61
C GLN A 190 -9.54 -8.00 -31.09
N GLU A 191 -10.26 -8.87 -30.39
CA GLU A 191 -9.93 -9.21 -29.01
C GLU A 191 -8.57 -9.89 -29.02
N THR A 192 -7.52 -9.19 -28.59
CA THR A 192 -6.27 -9.85 -28.22
C THR A 192 -6.56 -10.82 -27.08
N PRO A 193 -6.16 -12.09 -27.17
CA PRO A 193 -6.44 -13.06 -26.12
C PRO A 193 -5.82 -12.57 -24.81
N ILE A 194 -6.64 -12.48 -23.77
CA ILE A 194 -6.21 -12.27 -22.40
C ILE A 194 -5.42 -13.52 -22.00
N ASN A 195 -4.09 -13.46 -22.12
CA ASN A 195 -3.20 -14.46 -21.55
C ASN A 195 -3.42 -14.49 -20.04
N THR A 196 -4.16 -15.51 -19.60
CA THR A 196 -4.31 -15.85 -18.19
C THR A 196 -3.10 -16.71 -17.80
N GLU A 197 -1.93 -16.09 -17.67
CA GLU A 197 -0.80 -16.72 -16.98
C GLU A 197 -0.89 -16.36 -15.50
N VAL A 198 -1.64 -17.18 -14.76
CA VAL A 198 -1.50 -17.27 -13.31
C VAL A 198 -0.16 -17.96 -13.04
N ALA A 199 0.88 -17.16 -12.83
CA ALA A 199 2.15 -17.65 -12.30
C ALA A 199 1.94 -18.09 -10.84
N VAL A 200 1.80 -19.40 -10.64
CA VAL A 200 1.94 -20.05 -9.34
C VAL A 200 3.44 -20.16 -9.03
N PRO A 201 3.96 -19.61 -7.92
CA PRO A 201 5.33 -19.86 -7.54
C PRO A 201 5.45 -21.30 -7.03
N ALA A 202 6.33 -22.08 -7.66
CA ALA A 202 6.73 -23.39 -7.19
C ALA A 202 7.47 -23.28 -5.85
N GLU A 203 6.93 -23.91 -4.81
CA GLU A 203 7.66 -24.20 -3.57
C GLU A 203 8.77 -25.20 -3.89
N GLN A 204 10.02 -24.75 -3.80
CA GLN A 204 11.19 -25.62 -3.79
C GLN A 204 11.46 -26.06 -2.35
N ASP A 205 10.95 -27.24 -2.00
CA ASP A 205 11.43 -28.01 -0.85
C ASP A 205 12.85 -28.52 -1.16
N ASN A 206 13.85 -27.69 -0.83
CA ASN A 206 15.23 -28.13 -0.78
C ASN A 206 15.51 -28.83 0.57
N ASN A 207 15.57 -30.14 0.45
CA ASN A 207 16.16 -31.11 1.36
C ASN A 207 17.55 -30.65 1.85
N ILE A 208 17.74 -30.54 3.17
CA ILE A 208 19.07 -30.52 3.81
C ILE A 208 19.14 -31.75 4.72
N SER A 209 19.97 -32.69 4.31
CA SER A 209 20.62 -33.69 5.18
C SER A 209 21.79 -33.06 5.92
#